data_AF-A0A5E6RE73-F1
#
_entry.id   AF-A0A5E6RE73-F1
#
_cell.length_a   1.000
_cell.length_b   1.000
_cell.length_c   1.000
_cell.angle_alpha   90.00
_cell.angle_beta   90.00
_cell.angle_gamma   90.00
#
_symmetry.space_group_name_H-M   'P 1'
#
loop_
_entity.id
_entity.type
_entity.pdbx_description
1 polymer ?
#
loop_
_entity_poly.entity_id
_entity_poly.type
_entity_poly.pdbx_seq_one_letter_code
_entity_poly.pdbx_strand_id
1 'polypeptide(L)'
;MTTTYTASNSVPFAALPTTNGVVQYFRATMTNPADATYAPDGLVAAPIYGLGGQLLQGDEIVADGNVTLVSHIGPLLNGGALCWVLISCDGGAQQVANATRSQHAVTLGQISIASGAAPGDVKFSAANSVPAGWLKADGTVISRSTYSALFAAIGTTYGEGDGTSTFALPDLRGEFVRGFDDGRGIDAGRAFGSSQKGTLYPYDTTESKANGIWSASTTQNTGPASQAAMGVDPFSTTDYPTVTVGGVDATVNYALPGLAGDRGYSGVSRPRNIALLALIKH
;
A
#
# COMPACT_ATOMS: atom_id res chain seq x y z
N MET A 1 -23.49 -22.74 8.18
CA MET A 1 -24.20 -24.03 8.19
C MET A 1 -24.29 -24.47 6.74
N THR A 2 -23.86 -25.69 6.44
CA THR A 2 -23.92 -26.25 5.09
C THR A 2 -25.38 -26.52 4.70
N THR A 3 -25.86 -25.91 3.63
CA THR A 3 -27.24 -26.14 3.16
C THR A 3 -27.33 -27.51 2.51
N THR A 4 -28.32 -28.32 2.89
CA THR A 4 -28.60 -29.61 2.22
C THR A 4 -29.82 -29.47 1.33
N TYR A 5 -29.63 -29.59 0.03
CA TYR A 5 -30.71 -29.59 -0.94
C TYR A 5 -31.25 -31.00 -1.14
N THR A 6 -32.56 -31.12 -1.28
CA THR A 6 -33.24 -32.40 -1.50
C THR A 6 -34.17 -32.28 -2.71
N ALA A 7 -34.31 -33.35 -3.48
CA ALA A 7 -35.35 -33.46 -4.49
C ALA A 7 -35.97 -34.85 -4.46
N SER A 8 -37.27 -34.92 -4.78
CA SER A 8 -37.97 -36.17 -5.01
C SER A 8 -38.06 -36.40 -6.52
N ASN A 9 -37.33 -37.39 -7.01
CA ASN A 9 -37.33 -37.75 -8.42
C ASN A 9 -38.64 -38.49 -8.77
N SER A 10 -39.10 -38.32 -10.01
CA SER A 10 -40.27 -39.06 -10.52
C SER A 10 -40.06 -40.57 -10.49
N VAL A 11 -38.81 -41.00 -10.66
CA VAL A 11 -38.32 -42.35 -10.39
C VAL A 11 -37.28 -42.24 -9.27
N PRO A 12 -37.62 -42.59 -8.02
CA PRO A 12 -36.69 -42.46 -6.90
C PRO A 12 -35.43 -43.29 -7.06
N PHE A 13 -34.29 -42.74 -6.64
CA PHE A 13 -33.05 -43.51 -6.54
C PHE A 13 -33.16 -44.57 -5.45
N ALA A 14 -32.88 -45.83 -5.81
CA ALA A 14 -32.72 -46.91 -4.83
C ALA A 14 -31.40 -46.80 -4.04
N ALA A 15 -30.37 -46.19 -4.65
CA ALA A 15 -29.06 -45.90 -4.06
C ALA A 15 -28.40 -44.73 -4.80
N LEU A 16 -27.38 -44.12 -4.19
CA LEU A 16 -26.62 -43.05 -4.83
C LEU A 16 -25.90 -43.56 -6.09
N PRO A 17 -25.72 -42.71 -7.12
CA PRO A 17 -24.97 -43.08 -8.30
C PRO A 17 -23.57 -43.62 -7.97
N THR A 18 -23.20 -44.73 -8.61
CA THR A 18 -21.84 -45.28 -8.60
C THR A 18 -21.09 -45.00 -9.90
N THR A 19 -21.69 -44.21 -10.79
CA THR A 19 -21.15 -43.80 -12.08
C THR A 19 -21.19 -42.28 -12.26
N ASN A 20 -20.34 -41.79 -13.16
CA ASN A 20 -20.31 -40.39 -13.59
C ASN A 20 -21.49 -40.08 -14.54
N GLY A 21 -21.97 -38.83 -14.49
CA GLY A 21 -22.89 -38.31 -15.52
C GLY A 21 -24.37 -38.44 -15.21
N VAL A 22 -24.77 -38.87 -14.01
CA VAL A 22 -26.18 -38.86 -13.59
C VAL A 22 -26.62 -37.43 -13.33
N VAL A 23 -27.58 -36.96 -14.11
CA VAL A 23 -28.08 -35.57 -14.05
C VAL A 23 -29.26 -35.48 -13.08
N GLN A 24 -29.32 -34.41 -12.31
CA GLN A 24 -30.41 -34.08 -11.40
C GLN A 24 -30.91 -32.67 -11.66
N TYR A 25 -32.24 -32.53 -11.66
CA TYR A 25 -32.92 -31.26 -11.85
C TYR A 25 -33.86 -31.01 -10.69
N PHE A 26 -33.77 -29.83 -10.07
CA PHE A 26 -34.71 -29.40 -9.05
C PHE A 26 -34.79 -27.88 -8.98
N ARG A 27 -35.85 -27.35 -8.38
CA ARG A 27 -35.97 -25.93 -8.08
C ARG A 27 -35.49 -25.70 -6.65
N ALA A 28 -34.53 -24.80 -6.47
CA ALA A 28 -33.99 -24.50 -5.15
C ALA A 28 -35.01 -23.75 -4.29
N THR A 29 -35.18 -24.17 -3.04
CA THR A 29 -36.08 -23.53 -2.09
C THR A 29 -35.43 -22.35 -1.36
N MET A 30 -34.09 -22.28 -1.36
CA MET A 30 -33.33 -21.24 -0.69
C MET A 30 -31.97 -21.02 -1.36
N THR A 31 -31.42 -19.84 -1.17
CA THR A 31 -30.06 -19.49 -1.59
C THR A 31 -29.03 -20.14 -0.67
N ASN A 32 -27.91 -20.65 -1.21
CA ASN A 32 -26.82 -21.18 -0.38
C ASN A 32 -26.03 -20.02 0.23
N PRO A 33 -25.84 -19.95 1.55
CA PRO A 33 -25.03 -18.91 2.19
C PRO A 33 -23.54 -19.27 2.24
N ALA A 34 -23.18 -20.51 1.92
CA ALA A 34 -21.84 -21.09 2.02
C ALA A 34 -21.77 -22.37 1.17
N ASP A 35 -20.98 -23.36 1.61
CA ASP A 35 -20.96 -24.70 1.03
C ASP A 35 -22.34 -25.39 1.11
N ALA A 36 -22.55 -26.32 0.18
CA ALA A 36 -23.82 -27.03 0.06
C ALA A 36 -23.62 -28.51 -0.25
N THR A 37 -24.63 -29.30 0.10
CA THR A 37 -24.72 -30.73 -0.20
C THR A 37 -26.04 -31.03 -0.88
N TYR A 38 -26.13 -32.17 -1.54
CA TYR A 38 -27.35 -32.65 -2.19
C TYR A 38 -27.66 -34.09 -1.77
N ALA A 39 -28.91 -34.32 -1.37
CA ALA A 39 -29.47 -35.58 -0.91
C ALA A 39 -30.74 -35.91 -1.72
N PRO A 40 -30.62 -36.62 -2.86
CA PRO A 40 -31.78 -37.03 -3.65
C PRO A 40 -32.57 -38.13 -2.92
N ASP A 41 -33.90 -38.07 -2.99
CA ASP A 41 -34.82 -39.13 -2.53
C ASP A 41 -34.58 -39.64 -1.10
N GLY A 42 -34.11 -38.77 -0.20
CA GLY A 42 -33.82 -39.11 1.20
C GLY A 42 -32.55 -39.94 1.40
N LEU A 43 -31.72 -40.09 0.37
CA LEU A 43 -30.40 -40.72 0.46
C LEU A 43 -29.38 -39.82 1.18
N VAL A 44 -28.22 -40.38 1.50
CA VAL A 44 -27.12 -39.65 2.15
C VAL A 44 -26.68 -38.46 1.29
N ALA A 45 -26.48 -37.32 1.95
CA ALA A 45 -26.01 -36.11 1.30
C ALA A 45 -24.56 -36.24 0.82
N ALA A 46 -24.28 -35.75 -0.39
CA ALA A 46 -22.94 -35.61 -0.93
C ALA A 46 -22.64 -34.14 -1.26
N PRO A 47 -21.39 -33.68 -1.15
CA PRO A 47 -21.03 -32.27 -1.36
C PRO A 47 -21.28 -31.82 -2.80
N ILE A 48 -21.66 -30.55 -2.95
CA ILE A 48 -21.79 -29.86 -4.24
C ILE A 48 -20.53 -29.02 -4.49
N TYR A 49 -19.91 -29.23 -5.64
CA TYR A 49 -18.79 -28.47 -6.14
C TYR A 49 -19.25 -27.59 -7.31
N GLY A 50 -18.68 -26.40 -7.44
CA GLY A 50 -18.82 -25.60 -8.66
C GLY A 50 -17.96 -26.15 -9.79
N LEU A 51 -18.18 -25.65 -11.01
CA LEU A 51 -17.40 -26.04 -12.20
C LEU A 51 -15.89 -25.83 -12.06
N GLY A 52 -15.47 -24.89 -11.19
CA GLY A 52 -14.06 -24.65 -10.87
C GLY A 52 -13.41 -25.70 -9.95
N GLY A 53 -14.15 -26.74 -9.54
CA GLY A 53 -13.65 -27.82 -8.68
C GLY A 53 -13.46 -27.41 -7.21
N GLN A 54 -14.10 -26.33 -6.77
CA GLN A 54 -14.16 -25.91 -5.38
C GLN A 54 -15.56 -26.15 -4.83
N LEU A 55 -15.68 -26.27 -3.50
CA LEU A 55 -16.99 -26.22 -2.84
C LEU A 55 -17.68 -24.89 -3.16
N LEU A 56 -19.01 -24.88 -3.11
CA LEU A 56 -19.78 -23.65 -3.20
C LEU A 56 -19.40 -22.67 -2.07
N GLN A 57 -19.49 -21.37 -2.34
CA GLN A 57 -19.02 -20.29 -1.47
C GLN A 57 -20.16 -19.37 -1.01
N GLY A 58 -21.29 -19.39 -1.71
CA GLY A 58 -22.45 -18.55 -1.46
C GLY A 58 -23.05 -18.03 -2.77
N ASP A 59 -24.37 -17.97 -2.84
CA ASP A 59 -25.15 -17.40 -3.94
C ASP A 59 -25.05 -18.11 -5.30
N GLU A 60 -24.32 -19.23 -5.42
CA GLU A 60 -24.28 -20.00 -6.67
C GLU A 60 -25.56 -20.79 -6.95
N ILE A 61 -26.29 -21.17 -5.90
CA ILE A 61 -27.66 -21.68 -5.95
C ILE A 61 -28.55 -20.63 -5.31
N VAL A 62 -29.52 -20.11 -6.06
CA VAL A 62 -30.41 -19.05 -5.62
C VAL A 62 -31.81 -19.60 -5.42
N ALA A 63 -32.52 -19.10 -4.41
CA ALA A 63 -33.94 -19.42 -4.20
C ALA A 63 -34.74 -19.23 -5.50
N ASP A 64 -35.65 -20.16 -5.77
CA ASP A 64 -36.46 -20.21 -7.00
C ASP A 64 -35.72 -20.48 -8.32
N GLY A 65 -34.39 -20.59 -8.30
CA GLY A 65 -33.61 -20.97 -9.47
C GLY A 65 -33.79 -22.44 -9.87
N ASN A 66 -33.83 -22.72 -11.17
CA ASN A 66 -33.75 -24.10 -11.66
C ASN A 66 -32.30 -24.56 -11.61
N VAL A 67 -32.03 -25.61 -10.84
CA VAL A 67 -30.69 -26.15 -10.59
C VAL A 67 -30.48 -27.40 -11.44
N THR A 68 -29.31 -27.50 -12.06
CA THR A 68 -28.81 -28.71 -12.73
C THR A 68 -27.55 -29.18 -12.03
N LEU A 69 -27.58 -30.40 -11.48
CA LEU A 69 -26.42 -31.08 -10.91
C LEU A 69 -26.05 -32.31 -11.74
N VAL A 70 -24.78 -32.70 -11.70
CA VAL A 70 -24.29 -33.95 -12.32
C VAL A 70 -23.42 -34.72 -11.35
N SER A 71 -23.59 -36.04 -11.27
CA SER A 71 -22.73 -36.90 -10.45
C SER A 71 -21.31 -36.95 -10.99
N HIS A 72 -20.35 -36.81 -10.09
CA HIS A 72 -18.93 -37.00 -10.37
C HIS A 72 -18.30 -37.96 -9.34
N ILE A 73 -17.54 -38.94 -9.83
CA ILE A 73 -16.78 -39.91 -9.06
C ILE A 73 -15.43 -40.05 -9.76
N GLY A 74 -14.38 -39.54 -9.13
CA GLY A 74 -13.04 -39.55 -9.70
C GLY A 74 -12.06 -38.76 -8.84
N PRO A 75 -10.74 -39.00 -8.99
CA PRO A 75 -9.72 -38.43 -8.10
C PRO A 75 -9.62 -36.89 -8.18
N LEU A 76 -10.23 -36.27 -9.18
CA LEU A 76 -10.20 -34.83 -9.38
C LEU A 76 -10.96 -34.09 -8.26
N LEU A 77 -12.09 -34.63 -7.81
CA LEU A 77 -12.97 -34.00 -6.85
C LEU A 77 -13.26 -34.96 -5.69
N ASN A 78 -13.49 -34.38 -4.50
CA ASN A 78 -13.90 -35.10 -3.29
C ASN A 78 -13.06 -36.37 -2.96
N GLY A 79 -11.75 -36.34 -3.27
CA GLY A 79 -10.85 -37.46 -2.99
C GLY A 79 -11.23 -38.79 -3.67
N GLY A 80 -11.98 -38.76 -4.77
CA GLY A 80 -12.46 -39.96 -5.45
C GLY A 80 -13.85 -40.43 -5.02
N ALA A 81 -14.42 -39.88 -3.95
CA ALA A 81 -15.78 -40.18 -3.54
C ALA A 81 -16.80 -39.42 -4.40
N LEU A 82 -18.07 -39.84 -4.35
CA LEU A 82 -19.16 -39.16 -5.03
C LEU A 82 -19.27 -37.70 -4.58
N CYS A 83 -19.36 -36.80 -5.54
CA CYS A 83 -19.84 -35.44 -5.34
C CYS A 83 -20.78 -35.04 -6.47
N TRP A 84 -21.49 -33.94 -6.27
CA TRP A 84 -22.33 -33.32 -7.29
C TRP A 84 -21.61 -32.10 -7.84
N VAL A 85 -21.63 -31.94 -9.16
CA VAL A 85 -21.11 -30.73 -9.81
C VAL A 85 -22.30 -29.87 -10.23
N LEU A 86 -22.32 -28.63 -9.76
CA LEU A 86 -23.27 -27.62 -10.19
C LEU A 86 -22.96 -27.21 -11.62
N ILE A 87 -23.85 -27.54 -12.55
CA ILE A 87 -23.73 -27.15 -13.97
C ILE A 87 -24.36 -25.77 -14.18
N SER A 88 -25.52 -25.54 -13.59
CA SER A 88 -26.24 -24.27 -13.70
C SER A 88 -27.22 -24.07 -12.56
N CYS A 89 -27.45 -22.80 -12.20
CA CYS A 89 -28.61 -22.33 -11.47
C CYS A 89 -29.06 -21.01 -12.10
N ASP A 90 -30.35 -20.88 -12.42
CA ASP A 90 -30.87 -19.61 -12.93
C ASP A 90 -30.64 -18.48 -11.91
N GLY A 91 -29.97 -17.40 -12.35
CA GLY A 91 -29.65 -16.25 -11.52
C GLY A 91 -28.53 -16.47 -10.49
N GLY A 92 -27.91 -17.65 -10.46
CA GLY A 92 -26.81 -17.98 -9.55
C GLY A 92 -25.49 -17.29 -9.91
N ALA A 93 -24.69 -16.99 -8.89
CA ALA A 93 -23.33 -16.51 -9.06
C ALA A 93 -22.45 -17.61 -9.70
N GLN A 94 -21.53 -17.18 -10.58
CA GLN A 94 -20.55 -18.09 -11.17
C GLN A 94 -19.20 -17.96 -10.47
N GLN A 95 -18.66 -19.08 -10.01
CA GLN A 95 -17.29 -19.11 -9.48
C GLN A 95 -16.26 -18.86 -10.59
N VAL A 96 -15.31 -17.96 -10.32
CA VAL A 96 -14.17 -17.65 -11.20
C VAL A 96 -12.89 -18.12 -10.53
N ALA A 97 -12.24 -19.14 -11.09
CA ALA A 97 -10.93 -19.59 -10.62
C ALA A 97 -9.84 -18.55 -10.92
N ASN A 98 -8.73 -18.61 -10.19
CA ASN A 98 -7.59 -17.74 -10.45
C ASN A 98 -7.11 -17.88 -11.91
N ALA A 99 -6.93 -16.73 -12.59
CA ALA A 99 -6.35 -16.68 -13.91
C ALA A 99 -4.90 -17.20 -13.88
N THR A 100 -4.60 -18.22 -14.68
CA THR A 100 -3.25 -18.78 -14.89
C THR A 100 -2.75 -18.62 -16.33
N ARG A 101 -3.58 -18.01 -17.20
CA ARG A 101 -3.31 -17.79 -18.63
C ARG A 101 -3.79 -16.40 -19.03
N SER A 102 -3.24 -15.88 -20.14
CA SER A 102 -3.41 -14.50 -20.60
C SER A 102 -4.84 -14.08 -20.97
N GLN A 103 -5.77 -15.02 -21.17
CA GLN A 103 -7.16 -14.75 -21.59
C GLN A 103 -8.20 -15.24 -20.57
N HIS A 104 -7.82 -15.44 -19.30
CA HIS A 104 -8.75 -15.84 -18.24
C HIS A 104 -9.22 -14.61 -17.44
N ALA A 105 -10.45 -14.67 -16.91
CA ALA A 105 -10.96 -13.65 -16.01
C ALA A 105 -10.14 -13.63 -14.71
N VAL A 106 -9.75 -12.42 -14.28
CA VAL A 106 -8.86 -12.20 -13.12
C VAL A 106 -9.73 -11.89 -11.90
N THR A 107 -9.46 -12.53 -10.77
CA THR A 107 -10.19 -12.23 -9.52
C THR A 107 -9.71 -10.91 -8.92
N LEU A 108 -10.53 -10.26 -8.09
CA LEU A 108 -10.16 -8.99 -7.44
C LEU A 108 -8.84 -9.12 -6.64
N GLY A 109 -8.62 -10.26 -6.00
CA GLY A 109 -7.37 -10.57 -5.31
C GLY A 109 -6.16 -10.55 -6.25
N GLN A 110 -6.30 -11.06 -7.47
CA GLN A 110 -5.23 -11.06 -8.46
C GLN A 110 -4.94 -9.66 -9.04
N ILE A 111 -5.96 -8.80 -9.21
CA ILE A 111 -5.78 -7.41 -9.66
C ILE A 111 -5.00 -6.59 -8.61
N SER A 112 -5.16 -6.88 -7.32
CA SER A 112 -4.49 -6.14 -6.25
C SER A 112 -2.95 -6.22 -6.32
N ILE A 113 -2.40 -7.28 -6.94
CA ILE A 113 -0.97 -7.52 -7.15
C ILE A 113 -0.47 -6.85 -8.46
N ALA A 114 -1.39 -6.47 -9.35
CA ALA A 114 -1.09 -5.81 -10.63
C ALA A 114 -1.12 -4.28 -10.55
N SER A 115 -1.50 -3.70 -9.40
CA SER A 115 -1.18 -2.31 -9.08
C SER A 115 0.35 -2.20 -9.10
N GLY A 116 0.94 -1.46 -10.05
CA GLY A 116 2.39 -1.33 -10.24
C GLY A 116 3.18 -0.68 -9.09
N ALA A 117 2.64 -0.71 -7.87
CA ALA A 117 3.27 -0.34 -6.62
C ALA A 117 3.32 -1.56 -5.68
N ALA A 118 4.52 -1.97 -5.31
CA ALA A 118 4.80 -3.01 -4.32
C ALA A 118 4.80 -2.45 -2.89
N PRO A 119 4.57 -3.27 -1.84
CA PRO A 119 4.72 -2.82 -0.46
C PRO A 119 6.09 -2.18 -0.24
N GLY A 120 6.10 -1.00 0.41
CA GLY A 120 7.31 -0.19 0.59
C GLY A 120 7.49 0.93 -0.45
N ASP A 121 6.79 0.87 -1.59
CA ASP A 121 6.82 1.95 -2.57
C ASP A 121 6.18 3.22 -2.00
N VAL A 122 6.81 4.36 -2.31
CA VAL A 122 6.36 5.69 -1.91
C VAL A 122 5.80 6.44 -3.10
N LYS A 123 4.68 7.13 -2.90
CA LYS A 123 4.16 8.11 -3.87
C LYS A 123 3.75 9.41 -3.19
N PHE A 124 3.58 10.43 -4.01
CA PHE A 124 3.02 11.72 -3.61
C PHE A 124 1.66 11.91 -4.26
N SER A 125 0.67 12.34 -3.48
CA SER A 125 -0.70 12.59 -3.97
C SER A 125 -1.09 14.06 -3.83
N ALA A 126 -1.75 14.60 -4.84
CA ALA A 126 -2.41 15.90 -4.76
C ALA A 126 -3.73 15.86 -3.97
N ALA A 127 -4.27 14.67 -3.70
CA ALA A 127 -5.40 14.51 -2.80
C ALA A 127 -4.94 14.52 -1.34
N ASN A 128 -5.76 15.06 -0.45
CA ASN A 128 -5.49 15.07 0.99
C ASN A 128 -6.12 13.86 1.74
N SER A 129 -6.69 12.91 0.99
CA SER A 129 -7.24 11.65 1.51
C SER A 129 -6.33 10.48 1.17
N VAL A 130 -6.29 9.49 2.05
CA VAL A 130 -5.48 8.28 1.84
C VAL A 130 -6.29 7.27 1.01
N PRO A 131 -5.83 6.90 -0.19
CA PRO A 131 -6.50 5.89 -1.00
C PRO A 131 -6.34 4.49 -0.39
N ALA A 132 -7.27 3.58 -0.71
CA ALA A 132 -7.23 2.20 -0.24
C ALA A 132 -5.91 1.50 -0.60
N GLY A 133 -5.36 0.74 0.34
CA GLY A 133 -4.09 0.04 0.17
C GLY A 133 -2.84 0.92 0.34
N TRP A 134 -2.98 2.13 0.87
CA TRP A 134 -1.88 3.05 1.18
C TRP A 134 -1.97 3.55 2.62
N LEU A 135 -0.84 3.92 3.20
CA LEU A 135 -0.73 4.59 4.50
C LEU A 135 -0.03 5.94 4.31
N LYS A 136 -0.17 6.86 5.28
CA LYS A 136 0.63 8.09 5.30
C LYS A 136 2.07 7.76 5.65
N ALA A 137 3.02 8.38 4.95
CA ALA A 137 4.43 8.37 5.36
C ALA A 137 4.68 9.50 6.37
N ASP A 138 4.14 9.35 7.58
CA ASP A 138 4.13 10.38 8.64
C ASP A 138 4.79 9.93 9.95
N GLY A 139 5.61 8.88 9.91
CA GLY A 139 6.29 8.36 11.11
C GLY A 139 5.43 7.51 12.04
N THR A 140 4.16 7.25 11.70
CA THR A 140 3.27 6.45 12.54
C THR A 140 3.83 5.05 12.80
N VAL A 141 3.70 4.58 14.04
CA VAL A 141 4.05 3.20 14.44
C VAL A 141 2.85 2.29 14.22
N ILE A 142 3.05 1.19 13.48
CA ILE A 142 1.99 0.28 13.04
C ILE A 142 2.33 -1.19 13.33
N SER A 143 1.30 -2.06 13.30
CA SER A 143 1.43 -3.49 13.59
C SER A 143 2.15 -4.28 12.49
N ARG A 144 3.13 -5.09 12.88
CA ARG A 144 3.83 -6.06 12.00
C ARG A 144 2.91 -7.15 11.47
N SER A 145 1.92 -7.59 12.28
CA SER A 145 1.01 -8.67 11.88
C SER A 145 -0.05 -8.18 10.89
N THR A 146 -0.56 -6.95 11.09
CA THR A 146 -1.56 -6.34 10.20
C THR A 146 -0.95 -5.96 8.86
N TYR A 147 0.30 -5.46 8.86
CA TYR A 147 1.01 -4.97 7.67
C TYR A 147 2.28 -5.80 7.40
N SER A 148 2.12 -7.12 7.37
CA SER A 148 3.25 -8.07 7.27
C SER A 148 4.05 -7.93 5.97
N ALA A 149 3.38 -7.65 4.85
CA ALA A 149 4.04 -7.43 3.57
C ALA A 149 4.89 -6.15 3.57
N LEU A 150 4.39 -5.08 4.17
CA LEU A 150 5.14 -3.83 4.34
C LEU A 150 6.31 -4.00 5.31
N PHE A 151 6.11 -4.71 6.43
CA PHE A 151 7.18 -4.98 7.38
C PHE A 151 8.31 -5.80 6.73
N ALA A 152 7.95 -6.80 5.92
CA ALA A 152 8.94 -7.57 5.16
C ALA A 152 9.74 -6.69 4.17
N ALA A 153 9.13 -5.62 3.65
CA ALA A 153 9.79 -4.72 2.70
C ALA A 153 10.72 -3.69 3.36
N ILE A 154 10.30 -3.05 4.46
CA ILE A 154 11.05 -1.91 5.05
C ILE A 154 11.69 -2.21 6.42
N GLY A 155 11.30 -3.31 7.07
CA GLY A 155 11.80 -3.69 8.38
C GLY A 155 11.62 -2.58 9.43
N THR A 156 12.68 -2.34 10.19
CA THR A 156 12.75 -1.30 11.23
C THR A 156 13.57 -0.09 10.81
N THR A 157 13.83 0.10 9.51
CA THR A 157 14.67 1.18 8.96
C THR A 157 14.29 2.56 9.48
N TYR A 158 12.99 2.82 9.69
CA TYR A 158 12.47 4.10 10.14
C TYR A 158 12.09 4.13 11.63
N GLY A 159 12.39 3.05 12.36
CA GLY A 159 12.16 2.91 13.79
C GLY A 159 11.69 1.52 14.19
N GLU A 160 12.16 1.05 15.33
CA GLU A 160 11.88 -0.30 15.85
C GLU A 160 10.45 -0.47 16.40
N GLY A 161 9.69 0.62 16.56
CA GLY A 161 8.41 0.61 17.26
C GLY A 161 8.61 0.21 18.73
N ASP A 162 7.88 -0.82 19.16
CA ASP A 162 8.01 -1.47 20.47
C ASP A 162 9.06 -2.60 20.50
N GLY A 163 9.83 -2.77 19.42
CA GLY A 163 10.86 -3.80 19.27
C GLY A 163 10.33 -5.21 18.95
N THR A 164 9.03 -5.48 19.08
CA THR A 164 8.49 -6.84 18.98
C THR A 164 7.30 -6.95 18.02
N SER A 165 6.27 -6.14 18.18
CA SER A 165 4.98 -6.28 17.48
C SER A 165 4.70 -5.14 16.49
N THR A 166 5.48 -4.06 16.56
CA THR A 166 5.29 -2.85 15.74
C THR A 166 6.56 -2.40 15.04
N PHE A 167 6.41 -1.49 14.07
CA PHE A 167 7.50 -0.83 13.35
C PHE A 167 7.04 0.57 12.92
N ALA A 168 7.98 1.49 12.72
CA ALA A 168 7.67 2.85 12.29
C ALA A 168 7.70 2.99 10.76
N LEU A 169 6.79 3.81 10.25
CA LEU A 169 6.81 4.29 8.86
C LEU A 169 7.86 5.39 8.68
N PRO A 170 8.32 5.68 7.45
CA PRO A 170 9.07 6.89 7.19
C PRO A 170 8.22 8.13 7.52
N ASP A 171 8.85 9.19 8.02
CA ASP A 171 8.24 10.52 8.14
C ASP A 171 8.79 11.41 7.02
N LEU A 172 8.00 11.59 5.96
CA LEU A 172 8.39 12.37 4.78
C LEU A 172 7.74 13.75 4.76
N ARG A 173 7.11 14.18 5.87
CA ARG A 173 6.44 15.47 5.95
C ARG A 173 7.48 16.59 5.97
N GLY A 174 7.47 17.42 4.93
CA GLY A 174 8.41 18.55 4.79
C GLY A 174 9.80 18.15 4.30
N GLU A 175 10.02 16.88 3.97
CA GLU A 175 11.30 16.35 3.50
C GLU A 175 11.42 16.40 1.97
N PHE A 176 12.66 16.54 1.50
CA PHE A 176 13.00 16.32 0.09
C PHE A 176 13.66 14.95 -0.05
N VAL A 177 13.10 14.13 -0.95
CA VAL A 177 13.66 12.81 -1.23
C VAL A 177 14.86 12.95 -2.18
N ARG A 178 15.97 12.30 -1.82
CA ARG A 178 17.15 12.12 -2.67
C ARG A 178 17.29 10.66 -3.08
N GLY A 179 18.01 10.42 -4.17
CA GLY A 179 18.47 9.07 -4.49
C GLY A 179 19.50 8.58 -3.46
N PHE A 180 19.44 7.30 -3.10
CA PHE A 180 20.48 6.66 -2.30
C PHE A 180 21.73 6.42 -3.18
N ASP A 181 22.92 6.69 -2.63
CA ASP A 181 24.18 6.59 -3.38
C ASP A 181 24.50 5.16 -3.82
N ASP A 182 24.16 4.17 -2.99
CA ASP A 182 24.32 2.74 -3.24
C ASP A 182 25.71 2.35 -3.81
N GLY A 183 26.76 2.99 -3.30
CA GLY A 183 28.14 2.68 -3.68
C GLY A 183 28.66 3.42 -4.92
N ARG A 184 27.91 4.39 -5.47
CA ARG A 184 28.39 5.25 -6.56
C ARG A 184 29.55 6.16 -6.13
N GLY A 185 29.63 6.53 -4.85
CA GLY A 185 30.70 7.33 -4.29
C GLY A 185 30.50 8.85 -4.39
N ILE A 186 29.30 9.33 -4.75
CA ILE A 186 28.98 10.77 -4.84
C ILE A 186 28.44 11.28 -3.49
N ASP A 187 27.61 10.49 -2.80
CA ASP A 187 27.05 10.80 -1.48
C ASP A 187 27.35 9.66 -0.48
N ALA A 188 28.60 9.19 -0.46
CA ALA A 188 29.06 8.00 0.28
C ALA A 188 28.94 8.10 1.81
N GLY A 189 28.73 9.30 2.36
CA GLY A 189 28.66 9.54 3.80
C GLY A 189 27.27 9.31 4.41
N ARG A 190 26.30 8.83 3.63
CA ARG A 190 24.88 8.81 4.00
C ARG A 190 24.30 7.41 3.84
N ALA A 191 23.74 6.88 4.93
CA ALA A 191 23.10 5.57 4.96
C ALA A 191 21.71 5.60 4.31
N PHE A 192 21.24 4.45 3.83
CA PHE A 192 19.87 4.29 3.35
C PHE A 192 18.87 4.68 4.44
N GLY A 193 17.82 5.41 4.08
CA GLY A 193 16.80 5.90 5.02
C GLY A 193 17.27 7.02 5.97
N SER A 194 18.53 7.46 5.91
CA SER A 194 19.02 8.53 6.79
C SER A 194 18.57 9.93 6.35
N SER A 195 18.15 10.74 7.33
CA SER A 195 17.85 12.16 7.11
C SER A 195 19.14 12.98 6.99
N GLN A 196 19.03 14.11 6.31
CA GLN A 196 20.08 15.10 6.20
C GLN A 196 19.53 16.47 6.56
N LYS A 197 20.28 17.20 7.39
CA LYS A 197 19.99 18.61 7.68
C LYS A 197 20.12 19.46 6.41
N GLY A 198 19.37 20.56 6.36
CA GLY A 198 19.52 21.56 5.31
C GLY A 198 20.97 22.02 5.18
N THR A 199 21.44 22.21 3.95
CA THR A 199 22.82 22.64 3.69
C THR A 199 22.88 24.15 3.53
N LEU A 200 23.83 24.79 4.22
CA LEU A 200 24.15 26.20 4.00
C LEU A 200 25.11 26.32 2.82
N TYR A 201 24.80 27.19 1.86
CA TYR A 201 25.63 27.37 0.66
C TYR A 201 26.55 28.60 0.81
N PRO A 202 27.89 28.43 0.79
CA PRO A 202 28.83 29.55 0.72
C PRO A 202 28.88 30.14 -0.70
N TYR A 203 29.19 31.43 -0.83
CA TYR A 203 29.38 32.07 -2.13
C TYR A 203 30.62 32.97 -2.13
N ASP A 204 31.23 33.12 -3.32
CA ASP A 204 32.36 34.00 -3.56
C ASP A 204 31.83 35.40 -3.92
N THR A 205 32.25 36.42 -3.18
CA THR A 205 31.82 37.82 -3.38
C THR A 205 32.75 38.60 -4.29
N THR A 206 33.80 37.99 -4.85
CA THR A 206 34.85 38.64 -5.66
C THR A 206 35.63 39.73 -4.93
N GLU A 207 35.50 39.86 -3.59
CA GLU A 207 36.31 40.81 -2.82
C GLU A 207 37.79 40.40 -2.86
N SER A 208 38.66 41.34 -3.27
CA SER A 208 40.13 41.18 -3.34
C SER A 208 40.82 41.10 -1.97
N LYS A 209 40.26 40.36 -1.02
CA LYS A 209 40.94 39.99 0.23
C LYS A 209 41.42 38.55 0.14
N ALA A 210 42.57 38.28 0.76
CA ALA A 210 43.31 37.02 0.64
C ALA A 210 42.57 35.74 1.11
N ASN A 211 41.31 35.80 1.54
CA ASN A 211 40.49 34.68 2.04
C ASN A 211 38.97 34.85 1.73
N GLY A 212 38.62 35.33 0.54
CA GLY A 212 37.24 35.70 0.18
C GLY A 212 36.26 34.56 -0.12
N ILE A 213 36.18 33.50 0.70
CA ILE A 213 35.01 32.60 0.68
C ILE A 213 34.06 33.04 1.78
N TRP A 214 32.87 33.52 1.41
CA TRP A 214 31.89 34.05 2.36
C TRP A 214 30.88 32.97 2.74
N SER A 215 30.74 32.75 4.05
CA SER A 215 29.54 32.21 4.67
C SER A 215 29.14 33.23 5.74
N ALA A 216 28.40 34.25 5.33
CA ALA A 216 28.15 35.41 6.17
C ALA A 216 26.86 35.26 6.98
N SER A 217 26.98 35.16 8.29
CA SER A 217 25.92 35.51 9.24
C SER A 217 26.04 37.01 9.53
N THR A 218 24.92 37.75 9.45
CA THR A 218 24.87 39.14 9.94
C THR A 218 23.90 39.32 11.09
N THR A 219 24.22 40.29 11.92
CA THR A 219 23.46 40.72 13.09
C THR A 219 22.11 41.30 12.67
N GLN A 220 21.05 40.74 13.28
CA GLN A 220 19.66 41.10 13.06
C GLN A 220 19.40 42.55 13.51
N ASN A 221 18.77 43.36 12.65
CA ASN A 221 18.13 44.61 13.09
C ASN A 221 16.59 44.56 12.95
N THR A 222 16.03 43.50 12.34
CA THR A 222 14.61 43.44 11.92
C THR A 222 13.97 42.04 12.03
N GLY A 223 14.37 41.21 12.99
CA GLY A 223 13.59 40.02 13.42
C GLY A 223 13.25 38.94 12.36
N PRO A 224 12.35 37.98 12.67
CA PRO A 224 11.99 36.86 11.80
C PRO A 224 11.31 37.22 10.46
N ALA A 225 10.79 38.44 10.32
CA ALA A 225 9.98 38.85 9.17
C ALA A 225 10.79 39.03 7.88
N SER A 226 11.99 39.61 7.95
CA SER A 226 12.86 39.80 6.77
C SER A 226 13.38 38.48 6.20
N GLN A 227 13.57 37.44 7.03
CA GLN A 227 14.01 36.12 6.59
C GLN A 227 12.95 35.44 5.72
N ALA A 228 11.68 35.48 6.15
CA ALA A 228 10.56 34.94 5.41
C ALA A 228 10.33 35.65 4.06
N ALA A 229 10.50 36.98 4.01
CA ALA A 229 10.35 37.76 2.78
C ALA A 229 11.37 37.37 1.69
N MET A 230 12.55 36.89 2.09
CA MET A 230 13.63 36.48 1.20
C MET A 230 13.61 34.97 0.88
N GLY A 231 12.62 34.22 1.37
CA GLY A 231 12.50 32.78 1.15
C GLY A 231 13.58 31.94 1.86
N VAL A 232 14.19 32.51 2.90
CA VAL A 232 15.21 31.83 3.71
C VAL A 232 14.53 31.13 4.88
N ASP A 233 14.89 29.89 5.13
CA ASP A 233 14.37 29.15 6.28
C ASP A 233 15.00 29.65 7.58
N PRO A 234 14.22 29.73 8.68
CA PRO A 234 14.79 29.93 10.00
C PRO A 234 15.71 28.75 10.33
N PHE A 235 16.86 29.03 10.94
CA PHE A 235 17.81 28.00 11.39
C PHE A 235 18.04 28.12 12.90
N SER A 236 18.32 26.99 13.56
CA SER A 236 18.74 26.97 14.97
C SER A 236 20.24 26.77 15.08
N THR A 237 20.90 27.53 15.96
CA THR A 237 22.34 27.36 16.24
C THR A 237 22.63 26.05 16.99
N THR A 238 21.64 25.51 17.72
CA THR A 238 21.76 24.22 18.42
C THR A 238 21.96 23.04 17.47
N ASP A 239 21.57 23.19 16.20
CA ASP A 239 21.73 22.16 15.17
C ASP A 239 23.16 22.01 14.66
N TYR A 240 24.02 23.00 14.92
CA TYR A 240 25.39 23.08 14.43
C TYR A 240 26.38 23.32 15.59
N PRO A 241 26.43 22.41 16.58
CA PRO A 241 27.15 22.65 17.84
C PRO A 241 28.67 22.80 17.67
N THR A 242 29.22 22.37 16.52
CA THR A 242 30.65 22.42 16.20
C THR A 242 31.05 23.59 15.31
N VAL A 243 30.10 24.45 14.92
CA VAL A 243 30.34 25.56 13.98
C VAL A 243 30.36 26.88 14.74
N THR A 244 31.46 27.62 14.65
CA THR A 244 31.53 29.00 15.17
C THR A 244 30.95 29.97 14.15
N VAL A 245 29.81 30.59 14.47
CA VAL A 245 29.22 31.64 13.65
C VAL A 245 29.96 32.95 13.93
N GLY A 246 30.80 33.39 12.98
CA GLY A 246 31.50 34.67 13.05
C GLY A 246 30.81 35.72 12.18
N GLY A 247 30.32 36.80 12.80
CA GLY A 247 29.89 38.02 12.10
C GLY A 247 31.00 39.06 12.13
N VAL A 248 31.20 39.79 11.02
CA VAL A 248 32.05 41.00 11.01
C VAL A 248 31.19 42.24 11.22
N ASP A 249 31.71 43.17 12.00
CA ASP A 249 31.16 44.50 12.22
C ASP A 249 31.13 45.28 10.90
N ALA A 250 29.94 45.57 10.36
CA ALA A 250 29.77 46.06 8.99
C ALA A 250 29.89 47.59 8.91
N THR A 251 30.90 48.08 8.20
CA THR A 251 31.04 49.51 7.84
C THR A 251 30.40 49.87 6.48
N VAL A 252 29.94 48.88 5.69
CA VAL A 252 29.36 49.12 4.36
C VAL A 252 27.92 48.61 4.29
N ASN A 253 26.98 49.51 3.97
CA ASN A 253 25.55 49.21 3.81
C ASN A 253 25.22 49.11 2.31
N TYR A 254 24.70 47.98 1.86
CA TYR A 254 24.07 47.86 0.54
C TYR A 254 22.55 47.76 0.74
N ALA A 255 21.80 48.77 0.29
CA ALA A 255 20.34 48.76 0.41
C ALA A 255 19.72 47.81 -0.61
N LEU A 256 18.89 46.87 -0.14
CA LEU A 256 18.03 46.09 -1.03
C LEU A 256 16.78 46.88 -1.40
N PRO A 257 16.31 46.83 -2.66
CA PRO A 257 15.08 47.49 -3.07
C PRO A 257 13.88 46.99 -2.24
N GLY A 258 13.26 47.89 -1.46
CA GLY A 258 12.10 47.57 -0.61
C GLY A 258 12.41 47.13 0.82
N LEU A 259 13.69 46.95 1.19
CA LEU A 259 14.15 46.50 2.51
C LEU A 259 15.37 47.34 2.94
N ALA A 260 15.16 48.65 3.13
CA ALA A 260 16.23 49.57 3.46
C ALA A 260 16.81 49.27 4.86
N GLY A 261 18.08 48.83 4.91
CA GLY A 261 18.85 48.65 6.14
C GLY A 261 19.28 47.20 6.45
N ASP A 262 18.77 46.22 5.72
CA ASP A 262 19.09 44.82 6.01
C ASP A 262 20.47 44.39 5.45
N ARG A 263 21.19 43.55 6.20
CA ARG A 263 22.58 43.10 5.94
C ARG A 263 22.62 41.64 5.49
N GLY A 264 23.75 41.23 4.88
CA GLY A 264 24.00 39.94 4.22
C GLY A 264 23.38 38.70 4.90
N TYR A 265 22.75 37.85 4.10
CA TYR A 265 21.95 36.73 4.59
C TYR A 265 22.66 35.41 4.38
N SER A 266 22.65 34.58 5.42
CA SER A 266 22.84 33.14 5.32
C SER A 266 21.57 32.43 5.79
N GLY A 267 21.13 31.44 5.05
CA GLY A 267 20.22 30.43 5.59
C GLY A 267 20.02 29.30 4.59
N VAL A 268 19.22 28.33 5.01
CA VAL A 268 18.90 27.19 4.17
C VAL A 268 17.84 27.65 3.17
N SER A 269 18.13 27.50 1.89
CA SER A 269 17.12 27.66 0.84
C SER A 269 16.54 26.29 0.50
N ARG A 270 15.22 26.21 0.49
CA ARG A 270 14.53 25.04 -0.09
C ARG A 270 14.33 25.28 -1.59
N PRO A 271 14.44 24.23 -2.43
CA PRO A 271 13.87 24.29 -3.76
C PRO A 271 12.41 24.76 -3.70
N ARG A 272 12.00 25.63 -4.64
CA ARG A 272 10.57 25.98 -4.77
C ARG A 272 9.77 24.70 -5.01
N ASN A 273 8.83 24.39 -4.13
CA ASN A 273 8.06 23.15 -4.18
C ASN A 273 6.58 23.37 -3.86
N ILE A 274 5.78 22.32 -4.06
CA ILE A 274 4.39 22.22 -3.60
C ILE A 274 4.31 20.98 -2.71
N ALA A 275 3.70 21.11 -1.54
CA ALA A 275 3.50 20.00 -0.62
C ALA A 275 2.38 19.07 -1.14
N LEU A 276 2.73 17.81 -1.35
CA LEU A 276 1.82 16.73 -1.68
C LEU A 276 1.78 15.72 -0.53
N LEU A 277 0.69 14.97 -0.40
CA LEU A 277 0.57 13.94 0.63
C LEU A 277 1.49 12.76 0.29
N ALA A 278 2.52 12.55 1.11
CA ALA A 278 3.40 11.39 1.02
C ALA A 278 2.70 10.14 1.55
N LEU A 279 2.71 9.08 0.74
CA LEU A 279 2.03 7.83 1.01
C LEU A 279 2.98 6.66 0.78
N ILE A 280 2.82 5.59 1.57
CA ILE A 280 3.54 4.32 1.43
C ILE A 280 2.57 3.18 1.17
N LYS A 281 2.90 2.31 0.22
CA LYS A 281 2.11 1.14 -0.14
C LYS A 281 2.25 0.07 0.95
N HIS A 282 1.13 -0.50 1.40
CA HIS A 282 1.10 -1.57 2.41
C HIS A 282 0.54 -2.89 1.86
#